data_AF-A0A7X8E4W4-F1
#
_entry.id   AF-A0A7X8E4W4-F1
#
_cell.length_a   1.000
_cell.length_b   1.000
_cell.length_c   1.000
_cell.angle_alpha   90.00
_cell.angle_beta   90.00
_cell.angle_gamma   90.00
#
_symmetry.space_group_name_H-M   'P 1'
#
loop_
_entity.id
_entity.type
_entity.pdbx_description
1 polymer ?
#
loop_
_entity_poly.entity_id
_entity_poly.type
_entity_poly.pdbx_seq_one_letter_code
_entity_poly.pdbx_strand_id
1 'polypeptide(L)'
;MDPMTMLELWWSQSSFNDVKYNNPEYDALLDEAKSTVDQSVRMEAMRKAEKMLVEDMPVIPVYFYTQPYIVKEGVTDIIKVPIRYPVITYADITK
;
A
#
# COMPACT_ATOMS: atom_id res chain seq x y z
N MET A 1 2.41 6.40 -4.43
CA MET A 1 2.35 5.14 -3.69
C MET A 1 2.63 4.04 -4.70
N ASP A 2 3.52 3.12 -4.37
CA ASP A 2 3.92 2.05 -5.29
C ASP A 2 3.01 0.83 -5.08
N PRO A 3 2.41 0.21 -6.13
CA PRO A 3 1.56 -0.97 -5.97
C PRO A 3 2.25 -2.14 -5.24
N MET A 4 3.58 -2.25 -5.36
CA MET A 4 4.37 -3.30 -4.72
C MET A 4 4.14 -3.36 -3.22
N THR A 5 3.98 -2.21 -2.54
CA THR A 5 3.79 -2.20 -1.07
C THR A 5 2.52 -2.92 -0.62
N MET A 6 1.51 -3.00 -1.48
CA MET A 6 0.28 -3.73 -1.19
C MET A 6 0.40 -5.20 -1.59
N LEU A 7 0.94 -5.47 -2.79
CA LEU A 7 1.09 -6.83 -3.29
C LEU A 7 2.04 -7.68 -2.42
N GLU A 8 3.10 -7.09 -1.86
CA GLU A 8 4.02 -7.78 -0.95
C GLU A 8 3.37 -8.32 0.33
N LEU A 9 2.18 -7.85 0.71
CA LEU A 9 1.47 -8.39 1.88
C LEU A 9 1.13 -9.87 1.72
N TRP A 10 0.89 -10.31 0.48
CA TRP A 10 0.52 -11.68 0.16
C TRP A 10 1.66 -12.50 -0.44
N TRP A 11 2.87 -11.95 -0.53
CA TRP A 11 4.05 -12.74 -0.88
C TRP A 11 4.26 -13.85 0.15
N SER A 12 4.55 -15.09 -0.28
CA SER A 12 4.56 -16.25 0.64
C SER A 12 5.59 -16.14 1.77
N GLN A 13 6.69 -15.43 1.54
CA GLN A 13 7.75 -15.18 2.51
C GLN A 13 7.56 -13.88 3.31
N SER A 14 6.48 -13.13 3.06
CA SER A 14 6.20 -11.90 3.77
C SER A 14 5.80 -12.17 5.22
N SER A 15 6.44 -11.48 6.16
CA SER A 15 6.03 -11.52 7.57
C SER A 15 4.65 -10.92 7.81
N PHE A 16 4.07 -10.21 6.83
CA PHE A 16 2.75 -9.59 6.90
C PHE A 16 1.65 -10.47 6.29
N ASN A 17 1.98 -11.67 5.80
CA ASN A 17 1.03 -12.59 5.18
C ASN A 17 0.26 -13.40 6.24
N ASP A 18 -0.64 -12.74 6.96
CA ASP A 18 -1.43 -13.34 8.03
C ASP A 18 -2.35 -14.47 7.54
N VAL A 19 -2.83 -14.36 6.30
CA VAL A 19 -3.70 -15.36 5.65
C VAL A 19 -2.96 -16.59 5.14
N LYS A 20 -1.61 -16.58 5.20
CA LYS A 20 -0.73 -17.66 4.73
C LYS A 20 -0.97 -18.03 3.26
N TYR A 21 -1.27 -17.03 2.43
CA TYR A 21 -1.44 -17.22 1.00
C TYR A 21 -0.10 -17.66 0.39
N ASN A 22 -0.12 -18.70 -0.45
CA ASN A 22 1.08 -19.28 -1.02
C ASN A 22 0.77 -19.76 -2.44
N ASN A 23 1.13 -18.94 -3.42
CA ASN A 23 1.00 -19.24 -4.84
C ASN A 23 2.36 -19.00 -5.52
N PRO A 24 3.05 -20.05 -5.99
CA PRO A 24 4.37 -19.90 -6.60
C PRO A 24 4.40 -19.01 -7.85
N GLU A 25 3.31 -18.95 -8.61
CA GLU A 25 3.22 -18.08 -9.79
C GLU A 25 3.09 -16.60 -9.38
N TYR A 26 2.33 -16.34 -8.33
CA TYR A 26 2.22 -15.00 -7.73
C TYR A 26 3.58 -14.53 -7.22
N ASP A 27 4.29 -15.38 -6.48
CA ASP A 27 5.61 -15.05 -5.94
C ASP A 27 6.62 -14.76 -7.06
N ALA A 28 6.62 -15.56 -8.13
CA ALA A 28 7.48 -15.36 -9.29
C ALA A 28 7.24 -14.01 -9.98
N LEU A 29 5.98 -13.57 -10.10
CA LEU A 29 5.64 -12.27 -10.66
C LEU A 29 6.14 -11.11 -9.78
N LEU A 30 6.06 -11.25 -8.47
CA LEU A 30 6.61 -10.24 -7.55
C LEU A 30 8.14 -10.20 -7.61
N ASP A 31 8.81 -11.35 -7.69
CA ASP A 31 10.26 -11.42 -7.82
C ASP A 31 10.75 -10.84 -9.16
N GLU A 32 10.02 -11.05 -10.26
CA GLU A 32 10.28 -10.40 -11.56
C GLU A 32 10.16 -8.88 -11.43
N ALA A 33 9.06 -8.39 -10.86
CA ALA A 33 8.84 -6.96 -10.66
C ALA A 33 9.88 -6.29 -9.75
N LYS A 34 10.47 -7.02 -8.80
CA LYS A 34 11.54 -6.54 -7.90
C LYS A 34 12.92 -6.54 -8.54
N SER A 35 13.19 -7.47 -9.46
CA SER A 35 14.50 -7.69 -10.04
C SER A 35 14.77 -6.86 -11.31
N THR A 36 13.71 -6.37 -11.97
CA THR A 36 13.85 -5.58 -13.20
C THR A 36 14.00 -4.08 -12.94
N VAL A 37 14.76 -3.40 -13.81
CA VAL A 37 14.85 -1.92 -13.86
C VAL A 37 13.91 -1.32 -14.91
N ASP A 38 13.38 -2.15 -15.83
CA ASP A 38 12.45 -1.73 -16.86
C ASP A 38 11.05 -1.53 -16.25
N GLN A 39 10.56 -0.28 -16.29
CA GLN A 39 9.27 0.08 -15.72
C GLN A 39 8.09 -0.60 -16.43
N SER A 40 8.17 -0.87 -17.73
CA SER A 40 7.10 -1.55 -18.45
C SER A 40 6.97 -3.00 -17.99
N VAL A 41 8.11 -3.71 -17.87
CA VAL A 41 8.13 -5.09 -17.39
C VAL A 41 7.63 -5.15 -15.95
N ARG A 42 8.12 -4.24 -15.10
CA ARG A 42 7.70 -4.13 -13.70
C ARG A 42 6.18 -3.95 -13.55
N MET A 43 5.61 -3.01 -14.30
CA MET A 43 4.18 -2.71 -14.21
C MET A 43 3.31 -3.86 -14.75
N GLU A 44 3.76 -4.56 -15.78
CA GLU A 44 3.05 -5.71 -16.34
C GLU A 44 3.05 -6.90 -15.37
N ALA A 45 4.20 -7.20 -14.75
CA ALA A 45 4.30 -8.24 -13.74
C ALA A 45 3.38 -7.95 -12.52
N MET A 46 3.38 -6.71 -12.01
CA MET A 46 2.47 -6.31 -10.93
C MET A 46 0.99 -6.39 -11.31
N ARG A 47 0.63 -6.06 -12.57
CA ARG A 47 -0.75 -6.22 -13.07
C ARG A 47 -1.20 -7.67 -13.09
N LYS A 48 -0.34 -8.57 -13.54
CA LYS A 48 -0.63 -10.02 -13.54
C LYS A 48 -0.78 -10.54 -12.12
N ALA A 49 0.09 -10.11 -11.20
CA ALA A 49 0.00 -10.48 -9.79
C ALA A 49 -1.30 -9.97 -9.16
N GLU A 50 -1.68 -8.70 -9.40
CA GLU A 50 -2.95 -8.14 -8.91
C GLU A 50 -4.15 -8.92 -9.44
N LYS A 51 -4.17 -9.25 -10.74
CA LYS A 51 -5.24 -10.06 -11.33
C LYS A 51 -5.38 -11.42 -10.63
N MET A 52 -4.27 -12.12 -10.44
CA MET A 52 -4.24 -13.41 -9.75
C MET A 52 -4.73 -13.30 -8.31
N LEU A 53 -4.32 -12.25 -7.59
CA LEU A 53 -4.79 -11.99 -6.23
C LEU A 53 -6.32 -11.79 -6.15
N VAL A 54 -6.90 -11.08 -7.13
CA VAL A 54 -8.34 -10.86 -7.22
C VAL A 54 -9.08 -12.17 -7.54
N GLU A 55 -8.52 -13.01 -8.40
CA GLU A 55 -9.10 -14.31 -8.78
C GLU A 55 -9.03 -15.33 -7.63
N ASP A 56 -7.89 -15.43 -6.95
CA ASP A 56 -7.67 -16.35 -5.83
C ASP A 56 -8.37 -15.87 -4.54
N MET A 57 -8.61 -14.56 -4.44
CA MET A 57 -9.39 -13.90 -3.40
C MET A 57 -9.00 -14.34 -1.96
N PRO A 58 -7.69 -14.31 -1.59
CA PRO A 58 -7.24 -14.75 -0.26
C PRO A 58 -7.72 -13.82 0.86
N VAL A 59 -8.18 -12.63 0.49
CA VAL A 59 -8.86 -11.65 1.36
C VAL A 59 -10.10 -11.13 0.65
N ILE A 60 -11.04 -10.58 1.44
CA ILE A 60 -12.24 -9.92 0.93
C ILE A 60 -12.13 -8.43 1.30
N PRO A 61 -11.71 -7.55 0.37
CA PRO A 61 -11.66 -6.11 0.62
C PRO A 61 -13.06 -5.56 0.88
N VAL A 62 -13.22 -4.73 1.91
CA VAL A 62 -14.52 -4.16 2.29
C VAL A 62 -14.65 -2.70 1.84
N TYR A 63 -13.63 -1.88 2.09
CA TYR A 63 -13.61 -0.46 1.71
C TYR A 63 -12.19 0.11 1.70
N PHE A 64 -12.02 1.28 1.07
CA PHE A 64 -10.80 2.08 1.15
C PHE A 64 -10.91 3.10 2.28
N TYR A 65 -9.87 3.19 3.12
CA TYR A 65 -9.88 4.08 4.27
C TYR A 65 -9.92 5.57 3.88
N THR A 66 -10.72 6.34 4.62
CA THR A 66 -10.62 7.79 4.69
C THR A 66 -9.99 8.20 6.02
N GLN A 67 -9.34 9.36 6.06
CA GLN A 67 -8.72 9.88 7.29
C GLN A 67 -9.16 11.33 7.55
N PRO A 68 -10.45 11.55 7.85
CA PRO A 68 -10.94 12.87 8.25
C PRO A 68 -10.29 13.30 9.56
N TYR A 69 -9.98 14.58 9.70
CA TYR A 69 -9.46 15.17 10.93
C TYR A 69 -10.04 16.56 11.12
N ILE A 70 -10.10 17.01 12.38
CA ILE A 70 -10.64 18.31 12.76
C ILE A 70 -9.50 19.14 13.34
N VAL A 71 -9.44 20.41 12.96
CA VAL A 71 -8.49 21.38 13.48
C VAL A 71 -9.26 22.53 14.10
N LYS A 72 -8.90 22.90 15.33
CA LYS A 72 -9.51 24.04 16.01
C LYS A 72 -9.14 25.33 15.27
N GLU A 73 -10.09 26.26 15.19
CA GLU A 73 -9.81 27.63 14.73
C GLU A 73 -8.67 28.26 15.57
N GLY A 74 -7.66 28.81 14.90
CA GLY A 74 -6.44 29.33 15.51
C GLY A 74 -5.25 28.36 15.55
N VAL A 75 -5.42 27.08 15.16
CA VAL A 75 -4.29 26.15 15.00
C VAL A 75 -3.86 26.11 13.54
N THR A 76 -2.61 26.49 13.28
CA THR A 76 -2.03 26.54 11.92
C THR A 76 -0.93 25.49 11.75
N ASP A 77 -0.46 25.31 10.51
CA ASP A 77 0.75 24.56 10.18
C ASP A 77 0.73 23.05 10.53
N ILE A 78 -0.48 22.47 10.61
CA ILE A 78 -0.66 21.01 10.62
C ILE A 78 -0.44 20.48 9.20
N ILE A 79 0.53 19.57 9.05
CA ILE A 79 0.85 18.95 7.76
C ILE A 79 0.11 17.62 7.62
N LYS A 80 -0.76 17.50 6.62
CA LYS A 80 -1.42 16.25 6.25
C LYS A 80 -0.82 15.69 4.97
N VAL A 81 -0.03 14.62 5.09
CA VAL A 81 0.42 13.84 3.92
C VAL A 81 -0.59 12.74 3.59
N PRO A 82 -0.74 12.33 2.31
CA PRO A 82 -1.80 11.42 1.88
C PRO A 82 -1.85 10.06 2.58
N ILE A 83 -0.69 9.55 3.05
CA ILE A 83 -0.54 8.18 3.57
C ILE A 83 -0.34 8.10 5.09
N ARG A 84 -0.30 9.23 5.81
CA ARG A 84 -0.08 9.26 7.27
C ARG A 84 -1.10 10.12 7.97
N TYR A 85 -1.27 9.88 9.26
CA TYR A 85 -1.98 10.82 10.13
C TYR A 85 -1.36 12.23 10.07
N PRO A 86 -2.15 13.29 10.34
CA PRO A 86 -1.63 14.64 10.41
C PRO A 86 -0.44 14.75 11.36
N VAL A 87 0.59 15.47 10.93
CA VAL A 87 1.80 15.72 11.71
C VAL A 87 1.69 17.09 12.37
N ILE A 88 1.84 17.12 13.70
CA ILE A 88 1.71 18.34 14.52
C ILE A 88 3.05 18.97 14.90
N THR A 89 4.17 18.43 14.41
CA THR A 89 5.53 18.91 14.73
C THR A 89 5.73 20.39 14.41
N TYR A 90 5.07 20.90 13.36
CA TYR A 90 5.17 22.28 12.92
C TYR A 90 3.95 23.12 13.29
N ALA A 91 3.00 22.55 14.03
CA ALA A 91 1.77 23.24 14.34
C ALA A 91 2.01 24.39 15.32
N ASP A 92 1.32 25.51 15.09
CA ASP A 92 1.38 26.68 15.96
C ASP A 92 -0.04 27.15 16.35
N ILE A 93 -0.13 27.94 17.41
CA ILE A 93 -1.37 28.54 17.90
C ILE A 93 -1.27 30.04 17.68
N THR A 94 -2.06 30.53 16.73
CA THR A 94 -2.23 31.97 16.54
C THR A 94 -3.09 32.53 17.69
N LYS A 95 -2.60 33.62 18.32
CA LYS A 95 -3.29 34.33 19.41
C LYS A 95 -4.44 35.18 18.90
#